data_AF-A0A936BLB1-F1
#
_entry.id   AF-A0A936BLB1-F1
#
_cell.length_a   1.000
_cell.length_b   1.000
_cell.length_c   1.000
_cell.angle_alpha   90.00
_cell.angle_beta   90.00
_cell.angle_gamma   90.00
#
_symmetry.space_group_name_H-M   'P 1'
#
loop_
_entity.id
_entity.type
_entity.pdbx_description
1 polymer ?
#
loop_
_entity_poly.entity_id
_entity_poly.type
_entity_poly.pdbx_seq_one_letter_code
_entity_poly.pdbx_strand_id
1 'polypeptide(L)'
;MPYPAAVEAIECIQPTVYCKGREYEDQNNDVTGNIRADVEAVARVGGTVHYVGSVVFSSSRLINCAFNAVSKSANNFCRELATRYTPEDFRTAVDRFNRLRVLVVGDIIFDRYCQVNVQGLTSKNRTLSARFIEEETQAGGALAIARHIAAFAGSVDVLSLAGPEPWVDALLNTHLGGRIQHILRRPNFTTVVKLRYIESAKRSAELNKLFAVNFLDQEPPGPEAEEEVCRALRAIVGNYDLVVVADFGHGLLQPRVRELVQEKARCWR
;
A
#
# COMPACT_ATOMS: atom_id res chain seq x y z
N MET A 1 -14.38 -6.87 -16.07
CA MET A 1 -13.00 -6.40 -16.33
C MET A 1 -13.02 -5.58 -17.60
N PRO A 2 -12.33 -4.42 -17.68
CA PRO A 2 -12.06 -3.82 -18.98
C PRO A 2 -11.17 -4.78 -19.80
N TYR A 3 -11.49 -4.96 -21.07
CA TYR A 3 -10.71 -5.80 -21.97
C TYR A 3 -9.36 -5.12 -22.29
N PRO A 4 -8.27 -5.88 -22.42
CA PRO A 4 -6.92 -5.35 -22.63
C PRO A 4 -6.69 -4.82 -24.07
N ALA A 5 -7.52 -5.21 -25.03
CA ALA A 5 -7.46 -4.79 -26.43
C ALA A 5 -8.76 -4.11 -26.86
N ALA A 6 -8.79 -3.52 -28.05
CA ALA A 6 -9.99 -2.84 -28.55
C ALA A 6 -10.94 -3.78 -29.32
N VAL A 7 -10.59 -5.05 -29.48
CA VAL A 7 -11.32 -6.05 -30.29
C VAL A 7 -12.79 -6.12 -29.91
N GLU A 8 -13.09 -6.26 -28.62
CA GLU A 8 -14.46 -6.38 -28.12
C GLU A 8 -15.29 -5.12 -28.37
N ALA A 9 -14.64 -3.95 -28.30
CA ALA A 9 -15.28 -2.68 -28.62
C ALA A 9 -15.54 -2.52 -30.12
N ILE A 10 -14.61 -2.99 -30.97
CA ILE A 10 -14.74 -2.96 -32.43
C ILE A 10 -15.87 -3.88 -32.90
N GLU A 11 -15.94 -5.09 -32.37
CA GLU A 11 -16.98 -6.06 -32.71
C GLU A 11 -18.37 -5.59 -32.27
N CYS A 12 -18.46 -4.89 -31.13
CA CYS A 12 -19.71 -4.32 -30.63
C CYS A 12 -20.19 -3.10 -31.42
N ILE A 13 -19.28 -2.19 -31.79
CA ILE A 13 -19.63 -0.90 -32.39
C ILE A 13 -19.72 -1.00 -33.92
N GLN A 14 -19.00 -1.95 -34.53
CA GLN A 14 -18.88 -2.12 -35.99
C GLN A 14 -18.51 -0.81 -36.71
N PRO A 15 -17.38 -0.17 -36.35
CA PRO A 15 -17.01 1.12 -36.91
C PRO A 15 -16.72 1.03 -38.41
N THR A 16 -17.25 1.97 -39.20
CA THR A 16 -16.87 2.13 -40.60
C THR A 16 -15.43 2.64 -40.75
N VAL A 17 -14.95 3.43 -39.77
CA VAL A 17 -13.60 3.98 -39.73
C VAL A 17 -13.02 3.83 -38.32
N TYR A 18 -11.83 3.25 -38.22
CA TYR A 18 -11.08 3.09 -36.97
C TYR A 18 -9.75 3.84 -37.04
N CYS A 19 -9.58 4.85 -36.19
CA CYS A 19 -8.40 5.72 -36.23
C CYS A 19 -7.36 5.36 -35.17
N LYS A 20 -6.09 5.26 -35.56
CA LYS A 20 -4.93 5.08 -34.65
C LYS A 20 -3.83 6.10 -34.96
N GLY A 21 -2.88 6.27 -34.05
CA GLY A 21 -1.69 7.10 -34.25
C GLY A 21 -0.76 6.54 -35.35
N ARG A 22 -0.07 7.41 -36.11
CA ARG A 22 0.88 7.00 -37.17
C ARG A 22 2.03 6.13 -36.66
N GLU A 23 2.37 6.22 -35.38
CA GLU A 23 3.38 5.37 -34.75
C GLU A 23 3.03 3.87 -34.79
N TYR A 24 1.77 3.52 -35.00
CA TYR A 24 1.27 2.15 -35.13
C TYR A 24 1.11 1.68 -36.59
N GLU A 25 1.54 2.49 -37.57
CA GLU A 25 1.62 2.09 -38.97
C GLU A 25 2.76 1.07 -39.19
N ASP A 26 3.86 1.21 -38.45
CA ASP A 26 4.93 0.21 -38.39
C ASP A 26 4.62 -0.84 -37.33
N GLN A 27 4.34 -2.07 -37.79
CA GLN A 27 4.00 -3.20 -36.93
C GLN A 27 5.14 -3.58 -35.96
N ASN A 28 6.39 -3.18 -36.25
CA ASN A 28 7.53 -3.45 -35.36
C ASN A 28 7.54 -2.56 -34.10
N ASN A 29 6.76 -1.48 -34.07
CA ASN A 29 6.62 -0.62 -32.90
C ASN A 29 5.53 -1.11 -31.92
N ASP A 30 4.75 -2.14 -32.27
CA ASP A 30 3.74 -2.71 -31.39
C ASP A 30 4.35 -3.71 -30.40
N VAL A 31 4.80 -3.19 -29.25
CA VAL A 31 5.33 -3.98 -28.14
C VAL A 31 4.27 -4.90 -27.51
N THR A 32 2.98 -4.63 -27.72
CA THR A 32 1.87 -5.35 -27.08
C THR A 32 1.26 -6.45 -27.94
N GLY A 33 1.46 -6.41 -29.26
CA GLY A 33 0.86 -7.35 -30.22
C GLY A 33 -0.65 -7.17 -30.44
N ASN A 34 -1.28 -6.24 -29.73
CA ASN A 34 -2.73 -6.04 -29.73
C ASN A 34 -3.22 -5.27 -30.96
N ILE A 35 -2.35 -4.52 -31.64
CA ILE A 35 -2.75 -3.71 -32.81
C ILE A 35 -3.14 -4.61 -33.98
N ARG A 36 -2.46 -5.74 -34.15
CA ARG A 36 -2.81 -6.71 -35.19
C ARG A 36 -4.23 -7.25 -34.99
N ALA A 37 -4.58 -7.60 -33.76
CA ALA A 37 -5.91 -8.07 -33.41
C ALA A 37 -6.98 -6.98 -33.64
N ASP A 38 -6.67 -5.72 -33.32
CA ASP A 38 -7.55 -4.57 -33.59
C ASP A 38 -7.80 -4.41 -35.12
N VAL A 39 -6.75 -4.45 -35.96
CA VAL A 39 -6.87 -4.30 -37.43
C VAL A 39 -7.67 -5.45 -38.04
N GLU A 40 -7.41 -6.69 -37.62
CA GLU A 40 -8.16 -7.87 -38.07
C GLU A 40 -9.63 -7.81 -37.62
N ALA A 41 -9.91 -7.28 -36.43
CA ALA A 41 -11.29 -7.04 -35.97
C ALA A 41 -12.02 -6.00 -36.83
N VAL A 42 -11.36 -4.89 -37.19
CA VAL A 42 -11.94 -3.84 -38.04
C VAL A 42 -12.25 -4.38 -39.44
N ALA A 43 -11.35 -5.18 -40.02
CA ALA A 43 -11.59 -5.82 -41.31
C ALA A 43 -12.77 -6.79 -41.29
N ARG A 44 -12.95 -7.56 -40.20
CA ARG A 44 -14.09 -8.49 -40.02
C ARG A 44 -15.44 -7.78 -39.99
N VAL A 45 -15.50 -6.57 -39.44
CA VAL A 45 -16.73 -5.76 -39.40
C VAL A 45 -16.91 -4.86 -40.63
N GLY A 46 -16.03 -4.97 -41.63
CA GLY A 46 -16.10 -4.20 -42.88
C GLY A 46 -15.67 -2.73 -42.76
N GLY A 47 -14.99 -2.36 -41.68
CA GLY A 47 -14.44 -1.03 -41.48
C GLY A 47 -13.05 -0.85 -42.11
N THR A 48 -12.58 0.39 -42.18
CA THR A 48 -11.22 0.72 -42.61
C THR A 48 -10.40 1.34 -41.49
N VAL A 49 -9.12 0.98 -41.40
CA VAL A 49 -8.19 1.58 -40.43
C VAL A 49 -7.50 2.78 -41.05
N HIS A 50 -7.49 3.91 -40.34
CA HIS A 50 -6.79 5.12 -40.76
C HIS A 50 -5.78 5.56 -39.69
N TYR A 51 -4.58 5.92 -40.13
CA TYR A 51 -3.52 6.37 -39.25
C TYR A 51 -3.38 7.90 -39.30
N VAL A 52 -3.52 8.55 -38.14
CA VAL A 52 -3.63 10.01 -38.03
C VAL A 52 -2.62 10.52 -36.99
N GLY A 53 -1.92 11.61 -37.29
CA GLY A 53 -0.98 12.28 -36.36
C GLY A 53 0.44 12.42 -36.90
N SER A 54 1.28 13.16 -36.17
CA SER A 54 2.74 13.17 -36.32
C SER A 54 3.35 12.01 -35.52
N VAL A 55 4.63 11.68 -35.72
CA VAL A 55 5.32 10.64 -34.92
C VAL A 55 5.27 11.04 -33.44
N VAL A 56 4.37 10.41 -32.68
CA VAL A 56 4.28 10.59 -31.24
C VAL A 56 5.18 9.52 -30.61
N PHE A 57 6.26 9.95 -29.97
CA PHE A 57 7.04 9.04 -29.11
C PHE A 57 6.09 8.49 -28.05
N SER A 58 6.10 7.16 -27.82
CA SER A 58 5.26 6.58 -26.77
C SER A 58 5.50 7.31 -25.45
N SER A 59 4.45 7.51 -24.66
CA SER A 59 4.53 8.19 -23.36
C SER A 59 5.63 7.58 -22.49
N SER A 60 5.83 6.25 -22.58
CA SER A 60 6.92 5.53 -21.91
C SER A 60 8.30 5.92 -22.42
N ARG A 61 8.48 6.11 -23.73
CA ARG A 61 9.75 6.55 -24.32
C ARG A 61 10.07 8.00 -23.97
N LEU A 62 9.06 8.88 -23.96
CA LEU A 62 9.21 10.26 -23.50
C LEU A 62 9.52 10.35 -22.01
N ILE A 63 8.85 9.56 -21.17
CA ILE A 63 9.16 9.52 -19.73
C ILE A 63 10.58 9.00 -19.50
N ASN A 64 10.95 7.88 -20.12
CA ASN A 64 12.26 7.26 -19.90
C ASN A 64 13.44 8.04 -20.52
N CYS A 65 13.21 8.85 -21.56
CA CYS A 65 14.28 9.58 -22.25
C CYS A 65 14.29 11.09 -21.97
N ALA A 66 13.13 11.73 -21.81
CA ALA A 66 13.02 13.20 -21.67
C ALA A 66 12.76 13.64 -20.22
N PHE A 67 12.06 12.82 -19.42
CA PHE A 67 11.86 13.07 -17.99
C PHE A 67 12.78 12.17 -17.16
N ASN A 68 14.05 12.57 -17.03
CA ASN A 68 15.01 11.91 -16.13
C ASN A 68 14.60 12.14 -14.66
N ALA A 69 13.50 11.52 -14.22
CA ALA A 69 13.09 11.45 -12.82
C ALA A 69 14.06 10.58 -12.00
N VAL A 70 14.84 9.74 -12.68
CA VAL A 70 15.77 8.76 -12.10
C VAL A 70 17.19 9.26 -12.26
N SER A 71 17.97 9.22 -11.18
CA SER A 71 19.35 9.70 -11.18
C SER A 71 20.24 8.89 -12.14
N LYS A 72 21.32 9.50 -12.64
CA LYS A 72 22.31 8.80 -13.48
C LYS A 72 22.87 7.54 -12.79
N SER A 73 23.05 7.60 -11.48
CA SER A 73 23.51 6.45 -10.67
C SER A 73 22.50 5.30 -10.72
N ALA A 74 21.21 5.58 -10.49
CA ALA A 74 20.17 4.57 -10.53
C ALA A 74 19.99 3.98 -11.94
N ASN A 75 20.10 4.79 -12.99
CA ASN A 75 20.09 4.30 -14.38
C ASN A 75 21.29 3.39 -14.69
N ASN A 76 22.49 3.73 -14.24
CA ASN A 76 23.67 2.88 -14.42
C ASN A 76 23.51 1.54 -13.66
N PHE A 77 23.03 1.59 -12.42
CA PHE A 77 22.73 0.40 -11.65
C PHE A 77 21.71 -0.50 -12.36
N CYS A 78 20.60 0.05 -12.85
CA CYS A 78 19.59 -0.72 -13.58
C CYS A 78 20.16 -1.36 -14.86
N ARG A 79 21.04 -0.66 -15.59
CA ARG A 79 21.70 -1.22 -16.77
C ARG A 79 22.63 -2.39 -16.40
N GLU A 80 23.42 -2.24 -15.35
CA GLU A 80 24.31 -3.30 -14.85
C GLU A 80 23.54 -4.50 -14.29
N LEU A 81 22.32 -4.28 -13.80
CA LEU A 81 21.47 -5.35 -13.31
C LEU A 81 20.79 -6.07 -14.49
N ALA A 82 20.39 -5.35 -15.53
CA ALA A 82 19.82 -5.89 -16.76
C ALA A 82 20.81 -6.72 -17.60
N THR A 83 22.13 -6.59 -17.39
CA THR A 83 23.12 -7.51 -18.01
C THR A 83 23.18 -8.87 -17.32
N ARG A 84 22.68 -8.98 -16.08
CA ARG A 84 22.75 -10.19 -15.25
C ARG A 84 21.41 -10.90 -15.08
N TYR A 85 20.32 -10.14 -15.11
CA TYR A 85 18.98 -10.64 -14.82
C TYR A 85 18.00 -10.20 -15.91
N THR A 86 17.12 -11.12 -16.29
CA THR A 86 16.01 -10.87 -17.19
C THR A 86 14.76 -10.44 -16.42
N PRO A 87 13.78 -9.79 -17.08
CA PRO A 87 12.47 -9.51 -16.46
C PRO A 87 11.79 -10.74 -15.85
N GLU A 88 11.99 -11.92 -16.44
CA GLU A 88 11.40 -13.18 -15.96
C GLU A 88 12.04 -13.65 -14.65
N ASP A 89 13.33 -13.38 -14.45
CA ASP A 89 14.02 -13.67 -13.18
C ASP A 89 13.40 -12.87 -12.02
N PHE A 90 13.01 -11.62 -12.26
CA PHE A 90 12.30 -10.81 -11.26
C PHE A 90 10.91 -11.33 -10.99
N ARG A 91 10.14 -11.70 -12.03
CA ARG A 91 8.83 -12.32 -11.84
C ARG A 91 8.95 -13.57 -10.98
N THR A 92 9.86 -14.47 -11.34
CA THR A 92 10.14 -15.70 -10.59
C THR A 92 10.60 -15.38 -9.16
N ALA A 93 11.35 -14.31 -8.92
CA ALA A 93 11.72 -13.87 -7.58
C ALA A 93 10.51 -13.39 -6.76
N VAL A 94 9.64 -12.56 -7.34
CA VAL A 94 8.43 -12.05 -6.69
C VAL A 94 7.42 -13.17 -6.43
N ASP A 95 7.24 -14.09 -7.37
CA ASP A 95 6.32 -15.22 -7.21
C ASP A 95 6.75 -16.13 -6.05
N ARG A 96 8.07 -16.24 -5.79
CA ARG A 96 8.60 -16.98 -4.64
C ARG A 96 8.26 -16.34 -3.29
N PHE A 97 7.87 -15.06 -3.24
CA PHE A 97 7.47 -14.42 -1.98
C PHE A 97 6.23 -15.08 -1.37
N ASN A 98 5.37 -15.72 -2.18
CA ASN A 98 4.21 -16.45 -1.67
C ASN A 98 4.56 -17.64 -0.76
N ARG A 99 5.85 -18.03 -0.69
CA ARG A 99 6.33 -19.10 0.19
C ARG A 99 6.84 -18.58 1.53
N LEU A 100 7.03 -17.26 1.65
CA LEU A 100 7.57 -16.65 2.86
C LEU A 100 6.51 -16.60 3.95
N ARG A 101 6.93 -16.98 5.15
CA ARG A 101 6.25 -16.71 6.40
C ARG A 101 6.88 -15.48 7.02
N VAL A 102 6.11 -14.40 7.14
CA VAL A 102 6.61 -13.11 7.61
C VAL A 102 6.03 -12.78 8.99
N LEU A 103 6.87 -12.39 9.93
CA LEU A 103 6.44 -11.82 11.20
C LEU A 103 6.66 -10.32 11.19
N VAL A 104 5.60 -9.54 11.38
CA VAL A 104 5.70 -8.10 11.63
C VAL A 104 5.71 -7.87 13.13
N VAL A 105 6.73 -7.20 13.66
CA VAL A 105 6.82 -6.80 15.07
C VAL A 105 6.82 -5.28 15.12
N GLY A 106 5.78 -4.68 15.68
CA GLY A 106 5.68 -3.22 15.66
C GLY A 106 4.41 -2.66 16.23
N ASP A 107 4.38 -1.33 16.40
CA ASP A 107 3.24 -0.63 16.99
C ASP A 107 2.02 -0.69 16.06
N ILE A 108 0.87 -1.15 16.59
CA ILE A 108 -0.41 -0.97 15.89
C ILE A 108 -0.92 0.44 16.11
N ILE A 109 -1.47 1.05 15.07
CA ILE A 109 -2.03 2.39 15.12
C ILE A 109 -3.37 2.34 14.40
N PHE A 110 -4.41 2.91 14.98
CA PHE A 110 -5.66 3.14 14.27
C PHE A 110 -5.74 4.61 13.84
N ASP A 111 -5.72 4.84 12.53
CA ASP A 111 -5.94 6.16 11.97
C ASP A 111 -7.44 6.38 11.83
N ARG A 112 -7.99 7.28 12.64
CA ARG A 112 -9.42 7.58 12.65
C ARG A 112 -9.66 8.92 12.00
N TYR A 113 -10.58 8.97 11.05
CA TYR A 113 -10.92 10.15 10.29
C TYR A 113 -12.35 10.54 10.63
N CYS A 114 -12.51 11.67 11.30
CA CYS A 114 -13.81 12.25 11.57
C CYS A 114 -14.06 13.35 10.54
N GLN A 115 -14.96 13.08 9.61
CA GLN A 115 -15.32 14.05 8.58
C GLN A 115 -16.36 15.02 9.13
N VAL A 116 -16.07 16.31 8.97
CA VAL A 116 -16.90 17.40 9.45
C VAL A 116 -17.09 18.47 8.39
N ASN A 117 -18.16 19.25 8.53
CA ASN A 117 -18.43 20.47 7.76
C ASN A 117 -18.29 21.68 8.68
N VAL A 118 -17.30 22.53 8.44
CA VAL A 118 -16.99 23.71 9.25
C VAL A 118 -18.04 24.78 8.97
N GLN A 119 -18.70 25.24 10.04
CA GLN A 119 -19.76 26.25 9.99
C GLN A 119 -19.27 27.66 10.35
N GLY A 120 -17.99 27.80 10.70
CA GLY A 120 -17.35 29.05 11.09
C GLY A 120 -16.79 29.01 12.52
N LEU A 121 -16.61 30.18 13.11
CA LEU A 121 -16.12 30.32 14.49
C LEU A 121 -17.27 30.41 15.49
N THR A 122 -17.07 29.83 16.67
CA THR A 122 -17.97 29.98 17.81
C THR A 122 -17.97 31.43 18.31
N SER A 123 -19.13 31.94 18.72
CA SER A 123 -19.29 33.32 19.20
C SER A 123 -18.61 33.58 20.55
N LYS A 124 -18.38 32.53 21.36
CA LYS A 124 -17.83 32.65 22.72
C LYS A 124 -16.31 32.50 22.79
N ASN A 125 -15.73 31.55 22.07
CA ASN A 125 -14.33 31.12 22.33
C ASN A 125 -13.40 31.18 21.09
N ARG A 126 -13.81 31.78 19.97
CA ARG A 126 -13.03 31.82 18.69
C ARG A 126 -12.50 30.43 18.26
N THR A 127 -13.19 29.36 18.63
CA THR A 127 -12.90 27.98 18.18
C THR A 127 -13.72 27.66 16.94
N LEU A 128 -13.32 26.64 16.17
CA LEU A 128 -14.14 26.13 15.07
C LEU A 128 -15.44 25.51 15.59
N SER A 129 -16.55 25.80 14.91
CA SER A 129 -17.81 25.08 15.01
C SER A 129 -17.95 24.22 13.76
N ALA A 130 -18.17 22.92 13.92
CA ALA A 130 -18.32 22.01 12.79
C ALA A 130 -19.43 20.98 13.03
N ARG A 131 -20.13 20.58 11.96
CA ARG A 131 -21.13 19.52 11.98
C ARG A 131 -20.49 18.19 11.62
N PHE A 132 -20.71 17.16 12.44
CA PHE A 132 -20.32 15.78 12.14
C PHE A 132 -21.01 15.25 10.88
N ILE A 133 -20.27 14.53 10.04
CA ILE A 133 -20.80 13.83 8.86
C ILE A 133 -20.68 12.33 9.08
N GLU A 134 -19.46 11.83 9.15
CA GLU A 134 -19.16 10.41 9.31
C GLU A 134 -17.79 10.21 9.96
N GLU A 135 -17.55 8.97 10.40
CA GLU A 135 -16.27 8.54 10.94
C GLU A 135 -15.84 7.23 10.31
N GLU A 136 -14.58 7.17 9.91
CA GLU A 136 -13.95 5.95 9.41
C GLU A 136 -12.67 5.66 10.20
N THR A 137 -12.48 4.42 10.61
CA THR A 137 -11.23 3.98 11.26
C THR A 137 -10.50 3.01 10.35
N GLN A 138 -9.21 3.24 10.16
CA GLN A 138 -8.33 2.44 9.33
C GLN A 138 -7.19 1.84 10.17
N ALA A 139 -6.84 0.60 9.88
CA ALA A 139 -5.66 -0.06 10.47
C ALA A 139 -4.37 0.49 9.85
N GLY A 140 -3.60 1.21 10.66
CA GLY A 140 -2.30 1.79 10.37
C GLY A 140 -1.16 1.07 11.10
N GLY A 141 0.03 1.70 11.09
CA GLY A 141 1.22 1.16 11.75
C GLY A 141 1.63 -0.22 11.24
N ALA A 142 1.95 -1.13 12.15
CA ALA A 142 2.29 -2.51 11.84
C ALA A 142 1.17 -3.26 11.07
N LEU A 143 -0.10 -2.93 11.32
CA LEU A 143 -1.23 -3.59 10.64
C LEU A 143 -1.30 -3.24 9.15
N ALA A 144 -1.02 -1.98 8.78
CA ALA A 144 -0.97 -1.57 7.38
C ALA A 144 0.17 -2.27 6.62
N ILE A 145 1.34 -2.37 7.28
CA ILE A 145 2.51 -3.09 6.73
C ILE A 145 2.16 -4.56 6.53
N ALA A 146 1.59 -5.21 7.53
CA ALA A 146 1.19 -6.61 7.45
C ALA A 146 0.15 -6.85 6.35
N ARG A 147 -0.84 -5.95 6.20
CA ARG A 147 -1.84 -6.02 5.12
C ARG A 147 -1.20 -5.94 3.74
N HIS A 148 -0.21 -5.05 3.54
CA HIS A 148 0.50 -4.97 2.26
C HIS A 148 1.33 -6.21 1.98
N ILE A 149 2.05 -6.73 2.98
CA ILE A 149 2.86 -7.95 2.83
C ILE A 149 1.95 -9.16 2.52
N ALA A 150 0.78 -9.24 3.15
CA ALA A 150 -0.19 -10.31 2.93
C ALA A 150 -0.76 -10.34 1.49
N ALA A 151 -0.55 -9.30 0.69
CA ALA A 151 -0.93 -9.29 -0.72
C ALA A 151 -0.02 -10.17 -1.60
N PHE A 152 1.19 -10.51 -1.14
CA PHE A 152 2.16 -11.28 -1.92
C PHE A 152 2.93 -12.35 -1.12
N ALA A 153 2.88 -12.34 0.22
CA ALA A 153 3.45 -13.39 1.06
C ALA A 153 2.46 -14.51 1.36
N GLY A 154 2.97 -15.71 1.68
CA GLY A 154 2.14 -16.88 1.97
C GLY A 154 1.43 -16.78 3.32
N SER A 155 2.14 -16.31 4.34
CA SER A 155 1.57 -16.04 5.66
C SER A 155 2.22 -14.81 6.29
N VAL A 156 1.42 -14.07 7.04
CA VAL A 156 1.85 -12.87 7.76
C VAL A 156 1.20 -12.82 9.12
N ASP A 157 2.01 -12.81 10.18
CA ASP A 157 1.57 -12.64 11.57
C ASP A 157 2.07 -11.32 12.15
N VAL A 158 1.45 -10.83 13.22
CA VAL A 158 1.82 -9.56 13.86
C VAL A 158 1.95 -9.70 15.37
N LEU A 159 3.17 -9.57 15.87
CA LEU A 159 3.39 -9.41 17.30
C LEU A 159 3.29 -7.93 17.67
N SER A 160 2.31 -7.59 18.50
CA SER A 160 2.13 -6.23 18.99
C SER A 160 1.38 -6.17 20.33
N LEU A 161 1.20 -4.97 20.85
CA LEU A 161 0.42 -4.67 22.04
C LEU A 161 -0.85 -3.92 21.66
N ALA A 162 -1.92 -4.18 22.40
CA ALA A 162 -3.15 -3.42 22.33
C ALA A 162 -3.75 -3.30 23.74
N GLY A 163 -4.53 -2.25 23.98
CA GLY A 163 -5.22 -2.02 25.24
C GLY A 163 -6.35 -3.02 25.48
N PRO A 164 -7.25 -2.80 26.45
CA PRO A 164 -8.38 -3.68 26.72
C PRO A 164 -9.63 -3.32 25.90
N GLU A 165 -9.57 -2.33 25.00
CA GLU A 165 -10.76 -1.75 24.39
C GLU A 165 -11.47 -2.73 23.43
N PRO A 166 -12.75 -3.07 23.63
CA PRO A 166 -13.42 -4.14 22.86
C PRO A 166 -13.51 -3.90 21.35
N TRP A 167 -13.49 -2.64 20.92
CA TRP A 167 -13.59 -2.26 19.51
C TRP A 167 -12.35 -2.69 18.69
N VAL A 168 -11.21 -2.94 19.35
CA VAL A 168 -9.97 -3.33 18.67
C VAL A 168 -10.13 -4.67 17.97
N ASP A 169 -10.74 -5.66 18.62
CA ASP A 169 -10.89 -7.00 18.06
C ASP A 169 -11.78 -7.00 16.81
N ALA A 170 -12.83 -6.17 16.81
CA ALA A 170 -13.70 -5.98 15.65
C ALA A 170 -12.94 -5.39 14.46
N LEU A 171 -12.07 -4.40 14.68
CA LEU A 171 -11.26 -3.79 13.62
C LEU A 171 -10.14 -4.72 13.13
N LEU A 172 -9.49 -5.46 14.03
CA LEU A 172 -8.50 -6.46 13.64
C LEU A 172 -9.13 -7.53 12.74
N ASN A 173 -10.31 -8.03 13.10
CA ASN A 173 -11.05 -9.00 12.28
C ASN A 173 -11.44 -8.40 10.93
N THR A 174 -11.93 -7.16 10.90
CA THR A 174 -12.36 -6.48 9.68
C THR A 174 -11.22 -6.28 8.69
N HIS A 175 -10.08 -5.78 9.16
CA HIS A 175 -8.98 -5.45 8.26
C HIS A 175 -8.13 -6.65 7.85
N LEU A 176 -8.11 -7.71 8.65
CA LEU A 176 -7.08 -8.75 8.56
C LEU A 176 -7.66 -10.18 8.51
N GLY A 177 -8.98 -10.34 8.59
CA GLY A 177 -9.67 -11.61 8.34
C GLY A 177 -9.20 -12.76 9.23
N GLY A 178 -8.79 -12.49 10.46
CA GLY A 178 -8.27 -13.49 11.41
C GLY A 178 -6.86 -14.01 11.09
N ARG A 179 -6.16 -13.45 10.11
CA ARG A 179 -4.82 -13.89 9.67
C ARG A 179 -3.69 -13.39 10.55
N ILE A 180 -3.97 -12.52 11.50
CA ILE A 180 -2.97 -11.90 12.36
C ILE A 180 -3.10 -12.47 13.76
N GLN A 181 -2.07 -13.21 14.17
CA GLN A 181 -1.93 -13.75 15.51
C GLN A 181 -0.94 -12.92 16.32
N HIS A 182 -1.04 -13.03 17.66
CA HIS A 182 -0.09 -12.47 18.65
C HIS A 182 -0.25 -10.99 19.02
N ILE A 183 -1.48 -10.46 19.02
CA ILE A 183 -1.79 -9.18 19.67
C ILE A 183 -1.97 -9.38 21.18
N LEU A 184 -1.02 -8.89 21.97
CA LEU A 184 -1.03 -9.00 23.42
C LEU A 184 -1.90 -7.89 24.04
N ARG A 185 -3.04 -8.27 24.62
CA ARG A 185 -3.98 -7.34 25.28
C ARG A 185 -3.46 -6.96 26.67
N ARG A 186 -3.30 -5.66 26.95
CA ARG A 186 -2.78 -5.14 28.24
C ARG A 186 -3.81 -4.22 28.89
N PRO A 187 -4.21 -4.44 30.15
CA PRO A 187 -5.18 -3.58 30.84
C PRO A 187 -4.72 -2.12 31.00
N ASN A 188 -3.41 -1.91 31.20
CA ASN A 188 -2.81 -0.60 31.46
C ASN A 188 -2.10 -0.02 30.22
N PHE A 189 -2.57 -0.36 29.02
CA PHE A 189 -2.07 0.19 27.77
C PHE A 189 -3.25 0.79 27.01
N THR A 190 -3.07 1.97 26.45
CA THR A 190 -4.05 2.59 25.57
C THR A 190 -3.74 2.19 24.13
N THR A 191 -4.70 1.58 23.43
CA THR A 191 -4.50 1.30 21.99
C THR A 191 -4.31 2.61 21.24
N VAL A 192 -3.22 2.73 20.46
CA VAL A 192 -2.87 3.97 19.79
C VAL A 192 -3.92 4.35 18.74
N VAL A 193 -4.55 5.50 18.91
CA VAL A 193 -5.49 6.08 17.93
C VAL A 193 -5.05 7.48 17.54
N LYS A 194 -4.93 7.73 16.24
CA LYS A 194 -4.68 9.07 15.69
C LYS A 194 -5.95 9.58 15.03
N LEU A 195 -6.77 10.28 15.82
CA LEU A 195 -8.03 10.87 15.36
C LEU A 195 -7.74 12.19 14.63
N ARG A 196 -8.16 12.31 13.38
CA ARG A 196 -7.99 13.51 12.54
C ARG A 196 -9.36 14.03 12.15
N TYR A 197 -9.61 15.28 12.48
CA TYR A 197 -10.77 16.00 11.99
C TYR A 197 -10.46 16.58 10.62
N ILE A 198 -11.25 16.20 9.63
CA ILE A 198 -11.04 16.57 8.24
C ILE A 198 -12.29 17.21 7.64
N GLU A 199 -12.08 18.11 6.70
CA GLU A 199 -13.14 18.68 5.85
C GLU A 199 -12.82 18.40 4.39
N SER A 200 -13.76 17.81 3.65
CA SER A 200 -13.61 17.58 2.22
C SER A 200 -13.73 18.90 1.46
N ALA A 201 -12.71 19.25 0.69
CA ALA A 201 -12.78 20.41 -0.18
C ALA A 201 -13.84 20.17 -1.27
N LYS A 202 -14.85 21.04 -1.36
CA LYS A 202 -15.96 20.92 -2.34
C LYS A 202 -15.51 20.91 -3.81
N ARG A 203 -14.24 21.17 -4.12
CA ARG A 203 -13.70 21.34 -5.48
C ARG A 203 -12.33 20.67 -5.71
N SER A 204 -11.77 19.96 -4.73
CA SER A 204 -10.53 19.18 -4.93
C SER A 204 -10.65 17.85 -4.19
N ALA A 205 -9.94 16.84 -4.67
CA ALA A 205 -9.81 15.56 -3.97
C ALA A 205 -8.96 15.66 -2.69
N GLU A 206 -8.51 16.86 -2.32
CA GLU A 206 -7.69 17.08 -1.12
C GLU A 206 -8.58 17.25 0.12
N LEU A 207 -8.20 16.53 1.17
CA LEU A 207 -8.83 16.60 2.48
C LEU A 207 -8.11 17.65 3.33
N ASN A 208 -8.83 18.69 3.75
CA ASN A 208 -8.30 19.70 4.66
C ASN A 208 -8.25 19.13 6.08
N LYS A 209 -7.04 18.95 6.63
CA LYS A 209 -6.85 18.53 8.03
C LYS A 209 -7.01 19.73 8.94
N LEU A 210 -8.01 19.70 9.81
CA LEU A 210 -8.32 20.78 10.74
C LEU A 210 -7.43 20.68 11.98
N PHE A 211 -7.51 19.55 12.69
CA PHE A 211 -6.67 19.23 13.84
C PHE A 211 -6.69 17.72 14.09
N ALA A 212 -5.81 17.27 14.98
CA ALA A 212 -5.73 15.87 15.38
C ALA A 212 -5.70 15.72 16.90
N VAL A 213 -6.29 14.63 17.38
CA VAL A 213 -6.24 14.17 18.77
C VAL A 213 -5.59 12.79 18.77
N ASN A 214 -4.53 12.64 19.55
CA ASN A 214 -3.82 11.37 19.67
C ASN A 214 -4.17 10.73 21.01
N PHE A 215 -4.72 9.53 20.97
CA PHE A 215 -4.93 8.68 22.14
C PHE A 215 -3.73 7.73 22.22
N LEU A 216 -2.86 7.98 23.18
CA LEU A 216 -1.66 7.19 23.45
C LEU A 216 -1.19 7.46 24.88
N ASP A 217 -0.52 6.49 25.47
CA ASP A 217 0.10 6.64 26.78
C ASP A 217 1.32 7.57 26.70
N GLN A 218 1.58 8.33 27.76
CA GLN A 218 2.76 9.21 27.84
C GLN A 218 4.06 8.42 27.98
N GLU A 219 4.00 7.33 28.75
CA GLU A 219 5.13 6.46 29.05
C GLU A 219 5.02 5.16 28.24
N PRO A 220 6.15 4.52 27.91
CA PRO A 220 6.14 3.21 27.26
C PRO A 220 5.49 2.13 28.14
N PRO A 221 5.06 1.00 27.54
CA PRO A 221 4.57 -0.15 28.29
C PRO A 221 5.54 -0.57 29.39
N GLY A 222 5.01 -0.81 30.59
CA GLY A 222 5.81 -1.19 31.75
C GLY A 222 6.54 -2.53 31.61
N PRO A 223 7.42 -2.87 32.57
CA PRO A 223 8.31 -4.04 32.49
C PRO A 223 7.60 -5.39 32.29
N GLU A 224 6.40 -5.55 32.85
CA GLU A 224 5.59 -6.76 32.69
C GLU A 224 5.16 -6.95 31.23
N ALA A 225 4.69 -5.89 30.56
CA ALA A 225 4.31 -5.92 29.16
C ALA A 225 5.53 -6.20 28.27
N GLU A 226 6.67 -5.57 28.55
CA GLU A 226 7.91 -5.82 27.83
C GLU A 226 8.40 -7.28 27.96
N GLU A 227 8.34 -7.86 29.17
CA GLU A 227 8.70 -9.28 29.38
C GLU A 227 7.79 -10.22 28.60
N GLU A 228 6.49 -9.93 28.55
CA GLU A 228 5.55 -10.74 27.79
C GLU A 228 5.76 -10.66 26.28
N VAL A 229 6.04 -9.47 25.75
CA VAL A 229 6.45 -9.30 24.35
C VAL A 229 7.71 -10.11 24.07
N CYS A 230 8.72 -10.03 24.96
CA CYS A 230 9.94 -10.81 24.82
C CYS A 230 9.67 -12.33 24.86
N ARG A 231 8.79 -12.79 25.76
CA ARG A 231 8.42 -14.21 25.90
C ARG A 231 7.71 -14.70 24.64
N ALA A 232 6.72 -13.94 24.15
CA ALA A 232 6.00 -14.26 22.93
C ALA A 232 6.95 -14.30 21.73
N LEU A 233 7.82 -13.30 21.58
CA LEU A 233 8.80 -13.23 20.51
C LEU A 233 9.73 -14.46 20.52
N ARG A 234 10.31 -14.81 21.67
CA ARG A 234 11.18 -16.00 21.81
C ARG A 234 10.49 -17.29 21.35
N ALA A 235 9.19 -17.41 21.64
CA ALA A 235 8.43 -18.62 21.32
C ALA A 235 8.14 -18.78 19.82
N ILE A 236 7.97 -17.66 19.09
CA ILE A 236 7.46 -17.70 17.72
C ILE A 236 8.48 -17.30 16.65
N VAL A 237 9.48 -16.48 16.97
CA VAL A 237 10.36 -15.83 15.97
C VAL A 237 11.08 -16.81 15.06
N GLY A 238 11.47 -17.99 15.56
CA GLY A 238 12.14 -19.03 14.78
C GLY A 238 11.24 -19.72 13.74
N ASN A 239 9.93 -19.45 13.76
CA ASN A 239 8.96 -20.02 12.83
C ASN A 239 8.76 -19.15 11.58
N TYR A 240 9.54 -18.10 11.38
CA TYR A 240 9.36 -17.16 10.27
C TYR A 240 10.64 -17.02 9.45
N ASP A 241 10.47 -16.79 8.14
CA ASP A 241 11.58 -16.64 7.19
C ASP A 241 12.08 -15.19 7.15
N LEU A 242 11.20 -14.24 7.47
CA LEU A 242 11.49 -12.80 7.52
C LEU A 242 10.82 -12.17 8.74
N VAL A 243 11.55 -11.33 9.45
CA VAL A 243 11.02 -10.48 10.52
C VAL A 243 11.10 -9.02 10.06
N VAL A 244 9.95 -8.34 10.03
CA VAL A 244 9.84 -6.92 9.70
C VAL A 244 9.56 -6.14 10.98
N VAL A 245 10.41 -5.17 11.27
CA VAL A 245 10.30 -4.34 12.47
C VAL A 245 9.68 -3.00 12.11
N ALA A 246 8.58 -2.63 12.77
CA ALA A 246 7.83 -1.40 12.50
C ALA A 246 7.73 -0.55 13.78
N ASP A 247 8.78 0.24 14.04
CA ASP A 247 8.86 1.13 15.19
C ASP A 247 8.28 2.51 14.86
N PHE A 248 7.21 2.89 15.56
CA PHE A 248 6.60 4.22 15.46
C PHE A 248 6.80 5.04 16.75
N GLY A 249 7.61 4.54 17.69
CA GLY A 249 7.90 5.22 18.95
C GLY A 249 6.77 5.13 19.97
N HIS A 250 5.91 4.09 19.90
CA HIS A 250 4.82 3.89 20.86
C HIS A 250 5.13 2.81 21.92
N GLY A 251 6.39 2.38 22.00
CA GLY A 251 6.92 1.66 23.15
C GLY A 251 6.88 0.14 23.05
N LEU A 252 6.43 -0.47 21.94
CA LEU A 252 6.60 -1.91 21.76
C LEU A 252 8.08 -2.29 21.63
N LEU A 253 8.83 -1.55 20.81
CA LEU A 253 10.22 -1.85 20.48
C LEU A 253 11.18 -1.14 21.45
N GLN A 254 11.01 -1.42 22.73
CA GLN A 254 11.99 -1.02 23.75
C GLN A 254 13.35 -1.72 23.52
N PRO A 255 14.46 -1.20 24.09
CA PRO A 255 15.81 -1.70 23.82
C PRO A 255 15.95 -3.22 23.93
N ARG A 256 15.36 -3.83 24.97
CA ARG A 256 15.42 -5.27 25.21
C ARG A 256 14.72 -6.09 24.13
N VAL A 257 13.59 -5.60 23.62
CA VAL A 257 12.86 -6.24 22.51
C VAL A 257 13.68 -6.13 21.23
N ARG A 258 14.28 -4.95 20.95
CA ARG A 258 15.13 -4.74 19.76
C ARG A 258 16.34 -5.68 19.76
N GLU A 259 17.05 -5.77 20.88
CA GLU A 259 18.20 -6.66 21.06
C GLU A 259 17.79 -8.13 20.83
N LEU A 260 16.66 -8.54 21.39
CA LEU A 260 16.15 -9.90 21.23
C LEU A 260 15.78 -10.21 19.76
N VAL A 261 15.14 -9.27 19.05
CA VAL A 261 14.87 -9.43 17.61
C VAL A 261 16.19 -9.58 16.86
N GLN A 262 17.19 -8.74 17.13
CA GLN A 262 18.50 -8.80 16.45
C GLN A 262 19.27 -10.11 16.74
N GLU A 263 19.14 -10.66 17.94
CA GLU A 263 19.77 -11.92 18.33
C GLU A 263 19.10 -13.12 17.64
N LYS A 264 17.77 -13.14 17.59
CA LYS A 264 16.99 -14.31 17.13
C LYS A 264 16.67 -14.28 15.64
N ALA A 265 16.39 -13.11 15.09
CA ALA A 265 16.22 -12.92 13.66
C ALA A 265 17.61 -12.66 13.07
N ARG A 266 18.03 -13.45 12.07
CA ARG A 266 19.26 -13.16 11.33
C ARG A 266 19.05 -11.85 10.57
N CYS A 267 19.49 -10.73 11.14
CA CYS A 267 19.53 -9.47 10.41
C CYS A 267 20.44 -9.65 9.19
N TRP A 268 19.91 -9.37 8.00
CA TRP A 268 20.74 -9.17 6.81
C TRP A 268 21.75 -8.06 7.14
N ARG A 269 23.02 -8.44 7.28
CA ARG A 269 24.16 -7.52 7.41
C ARG A 269 24.75 -7.26 6.04
#